data_AF-A0A0P5TL96-F1
#
_entry.id   AF-A0A0P5TL96-F1
#
_cell.length_a   1.000
_cell.length_b   1.000
_cell.length_c   1.000
_cell.angle_alpha   90.00
_cell.angle_beta   90.00
_cell.angle_gamma   90.00
#
_symmetry.space_group_name_H-M   'P 1'
#
loop_
_entity.id
_entity.type
_entity.pdbx_description
1 polymer ?
#
loop_
_entity_poly.entity_id
_entity_poly.type
_entity_poly.pdbx_seq_one_letter_code
_entity_poly.pdbx_strand_id
1 'polypeptide(L)'
;MAALIKKALINPVLRNNGIHRLQFVRLAAYWNKDWKPGPYPKTDAERIAAAKKYGLLPQDYEPYPDDGLGYGDYPKLPIVSADMKDSLYNWDYPEMKRDFGEPMNTQYDVFTEERLSNARTRFSAKFTLASFLGVLGGFLTLHLLCEYNDWYLRHPWVRVGIMF
;
A
#
# COMPACT_ATOMS: atom_id res chain seq x y z
N MET A 1 45.18 47.52 -10.61
CA MET A 1 44.03 47.95 -11.44
C MET A 1 43.20 46.79 -12.01
N ALA A 2 43.78 45.68 -12.50
CA ALA A 2 43.01 44.59 -13.11
C ALA A 2 42.07 43.80 -12.17
N ALA A 3 42.42 43.66 -10.88
CA ALA A 3 41.58 42.93 -9.91
C ALA A 3 40.29 43.67 -9.50
N LEU A 4 40.34 45.01 -9.50
CA LEU A 4 39.18 45.87 -9.21
C LEU A 4 38.16 45.85 -10.37
N ILE A 5 38.65 45.83 -11.61
CA ILE A 5 37.82 45.76 -12.82
C ILE A 5 37.12 44.39 -12.91
N LYS A 6 37.80 43.29 -12.55
CA LYS A 6 37.17 41.96 -12.50
C LYS A 6 36.03 41.89 -11.48
N LYS A 7 36.19 42.45 -10.27
CA LYS A 7 35.10 42.48 -9.27
C LYS A 7 33.92 43.37 -9.70
N ALA A 8 34.18 44.46 -10.41
CA ALA A 8 33.15 45.38 -10.91
C ALA A 8 32.31 44.79 -12.05
N LEU A 9 32.86 43.89 -12.88
CA LEU A 9 32.14 43.23 -13.99
C LEU A 9 31.38 41.97 -13.56
N ILE A 10 31.78 41.31 -12.47
CA ILE A 10 31.12 40.10 -11.95
C ILE A 10 29.84 40.46 -11.14
N ASN A 11 29.84 41.61 -10.45
CA ASN A 11 28.71 42.07 -9.64
C ASN A 11 27.41 42.40 -10.42
N PRO A 12 27.41 43.05 -11.60
CA PRO A 12 26.17 43.34 -12.34
C PRO A 12 25.54 42.10 -12.98
N VAL A 13 26.36 41.10 -13.37
CA VAL A 13 25.84 39.82 -13.91
C VAL A 13 25.12 39.02 -12.84
N LEU A 14 25.59 39.05 -11.59
CA LEU A 14 24.91 38.42 -10.46
C LEU A 14 23.67 39.21 -9.98
N ARG A 15 23.69 40.55 -10.10
CA ARG A 15 22.59 41.42 -9.67
C ARG A 15 21.42 41.45 -10.66
N ASN A 16 21.68 41.40 -11.97
CA ASN A 16 20.62 41.39 -12.99
C ASN A 16 20.04 39.98 -13.25
N ASN A 17 20.83 38.91 -13.06
CA ASN A 17 20.36 37.53 -13.29
C ASN A 17 19.92 36.80 -12.01
N GLY A 18 19.96 37.48 -10.85
CA GLY A 18 19.56 36.91 -9.56
C GLY A 18 18.08 36.51 -9.48
N ILE A 19 17.22 37.18 -10.24
CA ILE A 19 15.77 36.89 -10.28
C ILE A 19 15.49 35.62 -11.09
N HIS A 20 16.24 35.38 -12.16
CA HIS A 20 16.02 34.21 -13.03
C HIS A 20 16.50 32.89 -12.40
N ARG A 21 17.48 32.91 -11.49
CA ARG A 21 17.93 31.70 -10.78
C ARG A 21 17.01 31.30 -9.62
N LEU A 22 16.31 32.26 -9.00
CA LEU A 22 15.28 31.99 -7.98
C LEU A 22 13.97 31.45 -8.58
N GLN A 23 13.72 31.64 -9.88
CA GLN A 23 12.49 31.20 -10.53
C GLN A 23 12.41 29.69 -10.79
N PHE A 24 13.54 29.02 -11.05
CA PHE A 24 13.53 27.57 -11.32
C PHE A 24 13.08 26.74 -10.10
N VAL A 25 13.39 27.17 -8.88
CA VAL A 25 12.95 26.47 -7.66
C VAL A 25 11.48 26.80 -7.32
N ARG A 26 11.00 28.00 -7.66
CA ARG A 26 9.62 28.43 -7.37
C ARG A 26 8.58 27.83 -8.31
N LEU A 27 8.94 27.57 -9.57
CA LEU A 27 8.05 26.97 -10.57
C LEU A 27 7.82 25.47 -10.35
N ALA A 28 8.76 24.76 -9.73
CA ALA A 28 8.62 23.33 -9.45
C ALA A 28 7.53 23.01 -8.39
N ALA A 29 7.17 23.96 -7.53
CA ALA A 29 6.23 23.76 -6.42
C ALA A 29 4.80 24.30 -6.67
N TYR A 30 4.53 24.89 -7.84
CA TYR A 30 3.23 25.50 -8.13
C TYR A 30 2.15 24.47 -8.50
N TRP A 31 2.55 23.27 -8.92
CA TRP A 31 1.66 22.28 -9.53
C TRP A 31 0.68 21.59 -8.56
N ASN A 32 0.82 21.74 -7.23
CA ASN A 32 0.13 20.86 -6.28
C ASN A 32 -0.55 21.56 -5.08
N LYS A 33 -0.63 22.90 -5.02
CA LYS A 33 -1.22 23.56 -3.84
C LYS A 33 -2.71 23.27 -3.68
N ASP A 34 -3.44 23.33 -4.79
CA ASP A 34 -4.90 23.14 -4.79
C ASP A 34 -5.28 21.66 -4.65
N TRP A 35 -4.39 20.74 -5.04
CA TRP A 35 -4.59 19.29 -4.93
C TRP A 35 -3.99 18.67 -3.66
N LYS A 36 -3.18 19.42 -2.90
CA LYS A 36 -2.58 18.94 -1.65
C LYS A 36 -3.67 18.63 -0.62
N PRO A 37 -3.63 17.47 0.06
CA PRO A 37 -4.51 17.17 1.19
C PRO A 37 -4.49 18.28 2.25
N GLY A 38 -5.68 18.64 2.73
CA GLY A 38 -5.97 19.68 3.69
C GLY A 38 -6.42 19.14 5.06
N PRO A 39 -6.84 20.01 5.97
CA PRO A 39 -7.40 19.61 7.26
C PRO A 39 -8.80 18.98 7.12
N TYR A 40 -9.25 18.26 8.15
CA TYR A 40 -10.57 17.62 8.16
C TYR A 40 -11.72 18.62 7.89
N PRO A 41 -12.62 18.35 6.92
CA PRO A 41 -13.72 19.24 6.58
C PRO A 41 -14.81 19.18 7.66
N LYS A 42 -15.14 20.34 8.25
CA LYS A 42 -16.13 20.43 9.34
C LYS A 42 -17.49 20.89 8.85
N THR A 43 -17.51 21.65 7.75
CA THR A 43 -18.75 22.17 7.15
C THR A 43 -19.14 21.41 5.89
N ASP A 44 -20.43 21.43 5.55
CA ASP A 44 -20.91 20.78 4.32
C ASP A 44 -20.34 21.44 3.06
N ALA A 45 -20.12 22.75 3.07
CA ALA A 45 -19.48 23.47 1.97
C ALA A 45 -18.02 23.01 1.76
N GLU A 46 -17.26 22.84 2.85
CA GLU A 46 -15.90 22.29 2.79
C GLU A 46 -15.90 20.84 2.32
N ARG A 47 -16.88 20.04 2.75
CA ARG A 47 -17.06 18.65 2.30
C ARG A 47 -17.32 18.59 0.79
N ILE A 48 -18.18 19.43 0.26
CA ILE A 48 -18.48 19.51 -1.19
C ILE A 48 -17.25 19.96 -1.97
N ALA A 49 -16.50 20.94 -1.46
CA ALA A 49 -15.26 21.40 -2.08
C ALA A 49 -14.18 20.30 -2.09
N ALA A 50 -14.03 19.56 -0.99
CA ALA A 50 -13.11 18.43 -0.89
C ALA A 50 -13.51 17.29 -1.82
N ALA A 51 -14.80 16.92 -1.87
CA ALA A 51 -15.32 15.92 -2.80
C ALA A 51 -14.97 16.29 -4.26
N LYS A 52 -15.20 17.55 -4.66
CA LYS A 52 -14.86 18.06 -5.99
C LYS A 52 -13.35 18.00 -6.27
N LYS A 53 -12.51 18.30 -5.27
CA LYS A 53 -11.04 18.24 -5.39
C LYS A 53 -10.54 16.82 -5.67
N TYR A 54 -11.16 15.80 -5.08
CA TYR A 54 -10.83 14.39 -5.31
C TYR A 54 -11.60 13.74 -6.47
N GLY A 55 -12.42 14.49 -7.21
CA GLY A 55 -13.22 13.96 -8.31
C GLY A 55 -14.36 13.04 -7.88
N LEU A 56 -14.77 13.10 -6.60
CA LEU A 56 -15.82 12.27 -6.02
C LEU A 56 -17.17 13.01 -5.97
N LEU A 57 -18.24 12.23 -5.97
CA LEU A 57 -19.58 12.76 -5.69
C LEU A 57 -19.68 13.18 -4.21
N PRO A 58 -20.39 14.27 -3.87
CA PRO A 58 -20.54 14.69 -2.48
C PRO A 58 -21.16 13.62 -1.56
N GLN A 59 -21.96 12.71 -2.12
CA GLN A 59 -22.58 11.60 -1.38
C GLN A 59 -21.60 10.46 -1.08
N ASP A 60 -20.65 10.21 -1.97
CA ASP A 60 -19.68 9.11 -1.85
C ASP A 60 -18.41 9.54 -1.10
N TYR A 61 -18.23 10.85 -0.89
CA TYR A 61 -17.11 11.39 -0.15
C TYR A 61 -17.33 11.24 1.37
N GLU A 62 -16.60 10.29 1.96
CA GLU A 62 -16.47 10.13 3.40
C GLU A 62 -15.00 10.38 3.80
N PRO A 63 -14.69 11.37 4.65
CA PRO A 63 -13.35 11.53 5.21
C PRO A 63 -13.10 10.53 6.36
N TYR A 64 -11.82 10.28 6.67
CA TYR A 64 -11.47 9.55 7.89
C TYR A 64 -11.88 10.32 9.16
N PRO A 65 -12.24 9.63 10.26
CA PRO A 65 -12.55 10.28 11.53
C PRO A 65 -11.38 11.14 12.04
N ASP A 66 -11.70 12.26 12.69
CA ASP A 66 -10.73 13.21 13.24
C ASP A 66 -10.13 12.72 14.58
N ASP A 67 -9.44 11.57 14.54
CA ASP A 67 -8.81 10.94 15.70
C ASP A 67 -7.38 11.46 15.97
N GLY A 68 -6.97 12.54 15.29
CA GLY A 68 -5.60 13.08 15.38
C GLY A 68 -4.53 12.25 14.66
N LEU A 69 -4.93 11.21 13.89
CA LEU A 69 -4.03 10.38 13.09
C LEU A 69 -3.46 11.10 11.86
N GLY A 70 -3.98 12.29 11.53
CA GLY A 70 -3.41 13.15 10.49
C GLY A 70 -3.88 12.88 9.06
N TYR A 71 -4.97 12.12 8.86
CA TYR A 71 -5.55 11.88 7.53
C TYR A 71 -6.13 13.14 6.87
N GLY A 72 -6.64 14.09 7.67
CA GLY A 72 -7.13 15.37 7.17
C GLY A 72 -8.40 15.24 6.31
N ASP A 73 -8.38 15.83 5.11
CA ASP A 73 -9.47 15.76 4.12
C ASP A 73 -9.38 14.56 3.16
N TYR A 74 -8.51 13.58 3.42
CA TYR A 74 -8.35 12.48 2.49
C TYR A 74 -9.58 11.55 2.47
N PRO A 75 -10.09 11.14 1.30
CA PRO A 75 -11.25 10.27 1.21
C PRO A 75 -10.93 8.86 1.73
N LYS A 76 -11.86 8.31 2.51
CA LYS A 76 -11.84 6.95 3.01
C LYS A 76 -12.45 6.02 1.97
N LEU A 77 -11.60 5.57 1.05
CA LEU A 77 -12.00 4.63 0.01
C LEU A 77 -12.15 3.21 0.56
N PRO A 78 -13.05 2.38 -0.03
CA PRO A 78 -13.11 0.97 0.30
C PRO A 78 -11.77 0.29 0.00
N ILE A 79 -11.39 -0.67 0.85
CA ILE A 79 -10.17 -1.44 0.69
C ILE A 79 -10.43 -2.54 -0.34
N VAL A 80 -10.12 -2.25 -1.60
CA VAL A 80 -10.17 -3.21 -2.71
C VAL A 80 -8.75 -3.43 -3.20
N SER A 81 -8.31 -4.68 -3.18
CA SER A 81 -7.00 -5.06 -3.68
C SER A 81 -6.97 -5.10 -5.19
N ALA A 82 -5.79 -4.84 -5.77
CA ALA A 82 -5.65 -4.75 -7.23
C ALA A 82 -6.04 -6.06 -7.93
N ASP A 83 -5.81 -7.21 -7.33
CA ASP A 83 -6.22 -8.52 -7.87
C ASP A 83 -7.75 -8.67 -8.01
N MET A 84 -8.54 -7.96 -7.19
CA MET A 84 -10.00 -7.97 -7.27
C MET A 84 -10.56 -7.06 -8.36
N LYS A 85 -9.78 -6.11 -8.86
CA LYS A 85 -10.18 -5.24 -9.97
C LYS A 85 -10.20 -6.05 -11.27
N ASP A 86 -11.11 -5.70 -12.17
CA ASP A 86 -11.28 -6.40 -13.45
C ASP A 86 -9.99 -6.37 -14.27
N SER A 87 -9.47 -7.54 -14.64
CA SER A 87 -8.26 -7.66 -15.45
C SER A 87 -8.50 -7.46 -16.94
N LEU A 88 -9.76 -7.51 -17.39
CA LEU A 88 -10.14 -7.33 -18.80
C LEU A 88 -10.39 -5.87 -19.15
N TYR A 89 -10.58 -5.00 -18.16
CA TYR A 89 -10.69 -3.58 -18.37
C TYR A 89 -9.34 -2.97 -18.80
N ASN A 90 -9.39 -2.06 -19.77
CA ASN A 90 -8.20 -1.38 -20.29
C ASN A 90 -7.81 -0.19 -19.40
N TRP A 91 -7.15 -0.49 -18.27
CA TRP A 91 -6.66 0.51 -17.32
C TRP A 91 -5.58 1.40 -17.93
N ASP A 92 -5.56 2.69 -17.56
CA ASP A 92 -4.47 3.60 -17.94
C ASP A 92 -3.11 3.12 -17.39
N TYR A 93 -3.11 2.57 -16.18
CA TYR A 93 -1.97 1.93 -15.54
C TYR A 93 -2.25 0.43 -15.32
N PRO A 94 -1.97 -0.44 -16.30
CA PRO A 94 -2.31 -1.87 -16.22
C PRO A 94 -1.67 -2.59 -15.04
N GLU A 95 -0.41 -2.27 -14.71
CA GLU A 95 0.32 -2.86 -13.58
C GLU A 95 -0.31 -2.56 -12.21
N MET A 96 -1.06 -1.46 -12.14
CA MET A 96 -1.68 -0.95 -10.92
C MET A 96 -3.20 -1.15 -10.91
N LYS A 97 -3.77 -1.56 -12.05
CA LYS A 97 -5.21 -1.61 -12.33
C LYS A 97 -5.91 -0.33 -11.86
N ARG A 98 -5.44 0.82 -12.35
CA ARG A 98 -5.91 2.15 -11.92
C ARG A 98 -5.97 3.10 -13.12
N ASP A 99 -6.95 3.99 -13.10
CA ASP A 99 -7.09 5.05 -14.09
C ASP A 99 -6.45 6.36 -13.65
N PHE A 100 -6.13 7.22 -14.61
CA PHE A 100 -5.59 8.55 -14.33
C PHE A 100 -6.64 9.43 -13.64
N GLY A 101 -6.27 10.06 -12.53
CA GLY A 101 -7.16 10.92 -11.75
C GLY A 101 -8.06 10.20 -10.73
N GLU A 102 -8.06 8.87 -10.67
CA GLU A 102 -8.73 8.12 -9.60
C GLU A 102 -8.05 8.41 -8.24
N PRO A 103 -8.82 8.72 -7.17
CA PRO A 103 -8.24 8.88 -5.84
C PRO A 103 -7.66 7.54 -5.36
N MET A 104 -6.52 7.59 -4.68
CA MET A 104 -5.81 6.40 -4.20
C MET A 104 -6.26 6.04 -2.79
N ASN A 105 -6.24 4.76 -2.43
CA ASN A 105 -6.48 4.37 -1.03
C ASN A 105 -5.23 4.70 -0.18
N THR A 106 -5.42 5.04 1.09
CA THR A 106 -4.30 5.31 2.02
C THR A 106 -3.38 4.10 2.20
N GLN A 107 -3.93 2.88 2.11
CA GLN A 107 -3.20 1.61 2.24
C GLN A 107 -2.94 0.95 0.88
N TYR A 108 -2.90 1.73 -0.19
CA TYR A 108 -2.71 1.22 -1.54
C TYR A 108 -1.43 0.40 -1.69
N ASP A 109 -0.36 0.79 -1.01
CA ASP A 109 0.93 0.10 -0.98
C ASP A 109 0.83 -1.33 -0.45
N VAL A 110 -0.09 -1.61 0.47
CA VAL A 110 -0.31 -2.93 1.08
C VAL A 110 -1.12 -3.85 0.17
N PHE A 111 -2.06 -3.30 -0.60
CA PHE A 111 -3.04 -4.03 -1.41
C PHE A 111 -2.73 -4.00 -2.92
N THR A 112 -1.45 -3.87 -3.26
CA THR A 112 -0.95 -4.10 -4.61
C THR A 112 -1.11 -5.56 -5.02
N GLU A 113 -1.09 -5.84 -6.31
CA GLU A 113 -1.39 -7.18 -6.85
C GLU A 113 -0.41 -8.25 -6.34
N GLU A 114 0.84 -7.87 -6.07
CA GLU A 114 1.87 -8.78 -5.56
C GLU A 114 1.87 -8.99 -4.04
N ARG A 115 1.05 -8.25 -3.27
CA ARG A 115 1.09 -8.25 -1.80
C ARG A 115 -0.14 -8.93 -1.18
N LEU A 116 -1.00 -8.16 -0.50
CA LEU A 116 -2.17 -8.68 0.18
C LEU A 116 -3.38 -8.62 -0.75
N SER A 117 -4.15 -9.71 -0.75
CA SER A 117 -5.43 -9.81 -1.44
C SER A 117 -6.58 -9.76 -0.43
N ASN A 118 -7.60 -8.98 -0.73
CA ASN A 118 -8.89 -8.98 -0.02
C ASN A 118 -9.93 -9.86 -0.77
N ALA A 119 -9.51 -10.66 -1.74
CA ALA A 119 -10.41 -11.51 -2.49
C ALA A 119 -11.07 -12.54 -1.58
N ARG A 120 -12.34 -12.82 -1.85
CA ARG A 120 -13.10 -13.82 -1.11
C ARG A 120 -12.47 -15.21 -1.34
N THR A 121 -11.91 -15.77 -0.28
CA THR A 121 -11.40 -17.15 -0.30
C THR A 121 -12.54 -18.17 -0.30
N ARG A 122 -12.30 -19.35 -0.88
CA ARG A 122 -13.27 -20.45 -0.92
C ARG A 122 -13.63 -20.97 0.49
N PHE A 123 -12.64 -21.03 1.38
CA PHE A 123 -12.78 -21.53 2.74
C PHE A 123 -12.50 -20.43 3.76
N SER A 124 -13.21 -20.48 4.89
CA SER A 124 -12.98 -19.56 6.02
C SER A 124 -11.57 -19.73 6.59
N ALA A 125 -10.93 -18.62 6.97
CA ALA A 125 -9.58 -18.64 7.55
C ALA A 125 -9.48 -19.57 8.77
N LYS A 126 -10.53 -19.63 9.60
CA LYS A 126 -10.58 -20.53 10.77
C LYS A 126 -10.56 -22.00 10.36
N PHE A 127 -11.27 -22.34 9.29
CA PHE A 127 -11.31 -23.69 8.75
C PHE A 127 -9.93 -24.07 8.18
N THR A 128 -9.34 -23.23 7.35
CA THR A 128 -8.01 -23.45 6.78
C THR A 128 -6.95 -23.62 7.88
N LEU A 129 -6.99 -22.76 8.91
CA LEU A 129 -6.08 -22.85 10.05
C LEU A 129 -6.28 -24.16 10.84
N ALA A 130 -7.53 -24.54 11.11
CA ALA A 130 -7.84 -25.79 11.81
C ALA A 130 -7.40 -27.02 11.01
N SER A 131 -7.60 -27.04 9.69
CA SER A 131 -7.11 -28.11 8.82
C SER A 131 -5.59 -28.19 8.82
N PHE A 132 -4.90 -27.05 8.72
CA PHE A 132 -3.44 -26.99 8.77
C PHE A 132 -2.90 -27.53 10.11
N LEU A 133 -3.43 -27.04 11.23
CA LEU A 133 -3.03 -27.48 12.57
C LEU A 133 -3.42 -28.94 12.84
N GLY A 134 -4.53 -29.41 12.29
CA GLY A 134 -4.97 -30.80 12.40
C GLY A 134 -4.02 -31.76 11.69
N VAL A 135 -3.58 -31.44 10.47
CA VAL A 135 -2.61 -32.26 9.74
C VAL A 135 -1.24 -32.24 10.42
N LEU A 136 -0.73 -31.05 10.75
CA LEU A 136 0.58 -30.91 11.38
C LEU A 136 0.62 -31.55 12.77
N GLY A 137 -0.43 -31.32 13.57
CA GLY A 137 -0.63 -31.95 14.87
C GLY A 137 -0.75 -33.47 14.76
N GLY A 138 -1.50 -33.97 13.77
CA GLY A 138 -1.65 -35.40 13.52
C GLY A 138 -0.31 -36.10 13.21
N PHE A 139 0.52 -35.50 12.36
CA PHE A 139 1.86 -36.03 12.08
C PHE A 139 2.78 -35.96 13.29
N LEU A 140 2.75 -34.86 14.04
CA LEU A 140 3.54 -34.73 15.27
C LEU A 140 3.13 -35.79 16.31
N THR A 141 1.83 -35.97 16.53
CA THR A 141 1.31 -37.00 17.44
C THR A 141 1.71 -38.39 16.98
N LEU A 142 1.60 -38.71 15.69
CA LEU A 142 2.04 -40.00 15.16
C LEU A 142 3.54 -40.22 15.38
N HIS A 143 4.37 -39.20 15.13
CA HIS A 143 5.80 -39.29 15.35
C HIS A 143 6.15 -39.59 16.81
N LEU A 144 5.54 -38.86 17.75
CA LEU A 144 5.75 -39.07 19.19
C LEU A 144 5.24 -40.44 19.65
N LEU A 145 4.11 -40.91 19.09
CA LEU A 145 3.59 -42.26 19.36
C LEU A 145 4.52 -43.36 18.86
N CYS A 146 5.16 -43.14 17.70
CA CYS A 146 6.17 -44.05 17.17
C CYS A 146 7.45 -44.01 18.02
N GLU A 147 7.92 -42.85 18.45
CA GLU A 147 9.14 -42.74 19.25
C GLU A 147 8.97 -43.38 20.64
N TYR A 148 7.81 -43.20 21.28
CA TYR A 148 7.59 -43.67 22.65
C TYR A 148 7.18 -45.15 22.74
N ASN A 149 6.73 -45.77 21.65
CA ASN A 149 6.23 -47.14 21.69
C ASN A 149 6.83 -48.02 20.58
N ASP A 150 7.66 -49.01 20.94
CA ASP A 150 8.25 -50.00 20.01
C ASP A 150 7.25 -51.03 19.43
N TRP A 151 5.95 -50.79 19.53
CA TRP A 151 4.93 -51.80 19.18
C TRP A 151 5.04 -52.27 17.72
N TYR A 152 5.48 -51.39 16.81
CA TYR A 152 5.74 -51.70 15.41
C TYR A 152 7.02 -52.53 15.20
N LEU A 153 8.05 -52.37 16.05
CA LEU A 153 9.24 -53.25 16.06
C LEU A 153 8.92 -54.67 16.56
N ARG A 154 7.86 -54.81 17.37
CA ARG A 154 7.45 -56.11 17.92
C ARG A 154 6.67 -56.97 16.93
N HIS A 155 6.26 -56.41 15.79
CA HIS A 155 5.46 -57.11 14.78
C HIS A 155 6.29 -58.22 14.10
N PRO A 156 5.72 -59.43 13.89
CA PRO A 156 6.49 -60.60 13.43
C PRO A 156 7.24 -60.38 12.10
N TRP A 157 6.72 -59.53 11.22
CA TRP A 157 7.30 -59.22 9.91
C TRP A 157 8.58 -58.37 9.97
N VAL A 158 8.80 -57.64 11.07
CA VAL A 158 9.99 -56.78 11.26
C VAL A 158 11.16 -57.59 11.82
N ARG A 159 10.90 -58.65 12.60
CA ARG A 159 11.95 -59.49 13.20
C ARG A 159 12.58 -60.49 12.22
N VAL A 160 11.88 -60.85 11.16
CA VAL A 160 12.35 -61.84 10.17
C VAL A 160 13.36 -61.21 9.18
N GLY A 161 13.45 -59.87 9.11
CA GLY A 161 14.31 -59.15 8.15
C GLY A 161 15.68 -58.69 8.66
N ILE A 162 16.06 -58.94 9.92
CA ILE A 162 17.33 -58.48 10.53
C ILE A 162 18.25 -59.69 10.84
N MET A 163 18.27 -60.68 9.96
CA MET A 163 19.26 -61.76 9.97
C MET A 163 20.12 -61.66 8.70
N PHE A 164 21.01 -60.68 8.68
CA PHE A 164 22.23 -60.64 7.87
C PHE A 164 23.29 -59.86 8.64
#